data_AF-E9KMF6-F1
#
_entry.id   AF-E9KMF6-F1
#
_cell.length_a   1.000
_cell.length_b   1.000
_cell.length_c   1.000
_cell.angle_alpha   90.00
_cell.angle_beta   90.00
_cell.angle_gamma   90.00
#
_symmetry.space_group_name_H-M   'P 1'
#
loop_
_entity.id
_entity.type
_entity.pdbx_description
1 polymer ?
#
loop_
_entity_poly.entity_id
_entity_poly.type
_entity_poly.pdbx_seq_one_letter_code
_entity_poly.pdbx_strand_id
1 'polypeptide(L)'
;KDFPSPSLEFLKKIKTTALTFDTVDLQWGIIFQIFLLIWDSPVENWTVKNLTFRGSVGKLTEYEYLFLLSFQEQPVHWGGSMKALTVEHVRNKVYYFDQAILYRQFSEMNIENLTIYDAYMPHMLCPNRTSSFQYLNFSHNALTDELFQNCVTLTDLKSLILQRNKFKSLSKVSFMTSHMKSLKYLDMSSNLLQHDGAEEHCQWADSLADLDLSFNQLTESVFECLPVNIKILDLQNNQIASVPKGIAELKSLRELNLASNRLTDLPGCSAFPALAALNIEGNSILTPSADFLQSCQRVGELQAGRNPFKCSCELRAFIRLEKQSGGKLSGWPEAYMCQYPEDLRGTQLKAFHLTELSCNTTLLLVTALLLTLVLVAVVAFL
;
A
#
# COMPACT_ATOMS: atom_id res chain seq x y z
N LYS A 1 -44.78 1.13 -19.73
CA LYS A 1 -45.33 -0.14 -20.26
C LYS A 1 -45.55 -0.10 -21.77
N ASP A 2 -45.43 1.05 -22.46
CA ASP A 2 -45.56 1.12 -23.94
C ASP A 2 -44.43 1.92 -24.61
N PHE A 3 -43.18 1.71 -24.19
CA PHE A 3 -42.04 2.01 -25.07
C PHE A 3 -41.49 0.68 -25.54
N PRO A 4 -41.53 0.36 -26.86
CA PRO A 4 -40.80 -0.78 -27.37
C PRO A 4 -39.32 -0.58 -27.03
N SER A 5 -38.68 -1.61 -26.47
CA SER A 5 -37.23 -1.58 -26.26
C SER A 5 -36.58 -1.20 -27.60
N PRO A 6 -35.73 -0.16 -27.66
CA PRO A 6 -35.08 0.21 -28.91
C PRO A 6 -34.33 -1.03 -29.44
N SER A 7 -34.39 -1.27 -30.75
CA SER A 7 -33.64 -2.38 -31.33
C SER A 7 -32.15 -2.22 -30.96
N LEU A 8 -31.46 -3.32 -30.66
CA LEU A 8 -30.01 -3.28 -30.39
C LEU A 8 -29.22 -2.59 -31.53
N GLU A 9 -29.77 -2.58 -32.75
CA GLU A 9 -29.21 -1.84 -33.90
C GLU A 9 -29.17 -0.32 -33.70
N PHE A 10 -30.09 0.27 -32.94
CA PHE A 10 -30.11 1.71 -32.67
C PHE A 10 -28.98 2.12 -31.71
N LEU A 11 -28.66 1.26 -30.73
CA LEU A 11 -27.59 1.51 -29.75
C LEU A 11 -26.21 1.52 -30.41
N LYS A 12 -25.99 0.72 -31.45
CA LYS A 12 -24.75 0.73 -32.25
C LYS A 12 -24.49 2.06 -32.97
N LYS A 13 -25.50 2.94 -33.10
CA LYS A 13 -25.36 4.28 -33.69
C LYS A 13 -24.97 5.36 -32.69
N ILE A 14 -24.90 5.03 -31.40
CA ILE A 14 -24.48 5.97 -30.35
C ILE A 14 -23.03 6.40 -30.63
N LYS A 15 -22.78 7.70 -30.74
CA LYS A 15 -21.45 8.28 -30.95
C LYS A 15 -20.82 8.73 -29.62
N THR A 16 -20.81 7.84 -28.64
CA THR A 16 -20.34 8.11 -27.28
C THR A 16 -19.36 7.04 -26.86
N THR A 17 -18.14 7.44 -26.52
CA THR A 17 -17.08 6.55 -26.01
C THR A 17 -16.98 6.57 -24.49
N ALA A 18 -17.49 7.61 -23.84
CA ALA A 18 -17.51 7.74 -22.39
C ALA A 18 -18.90 8.14 -21.90
N LEU A 19 -19.44 7.41 -20.94
CA LEU A 19 -20.74 7.67 -20.35
C LEU A 19 -20.60 7.77 -18.83
N THR A 20 -21.23 8.79 -18.23
CA THR A 20 -21.27 8.92 -16.78
C THR A 20 -22.70 9.12 -16.33
N PHE A 21 -23.13 8.28 -15.39
CA PHE A 21 -24.34 8.50 -14.63
C PHE A 21 -23.96 9.02 -13.25
N ASP A 22 -24.44 10.22 -12.94
CA ASP A 22 -24.24 10.83 -11.64
C ASP A 22 -25.53 10.75 -10.84
N THR A 23 -25.45 10.22 -9.62
CA THR A 23 -26.57 10.05 -8.70
C THR A 23 -27.70 9.19 -9.30
N VAL A 24 -27.47 7.88 -9.31
CA VAL A 24 -28.44 6.90 -9.81
C VAL A 24 -29.24 6.31 -8.66
N ASP A 25 -30.56 6.42 -8.71
CA ASP A 25 -31.44 5.77 -7.76
C ASP A 25 -32.56 5.03 -8.47
N LEU A 26 -32.40 3.72 -8.62
CA LEU A 26 -33.25 2.91 -9.49
C LEU A 26 -33.56 1.54 -8.87
N GLN A 27 -34.61 0.90 -9.38
CA GLN A 27 -34.92 -0.48 -9.05
C GLN A 27 -33.90 -1.43 -9.71
N TRP A 28 -33.59 -2.54 -9.04
CA TRP A 28 -32.60 -3.52 -9.50
C TRP A 28 -32.78 -3.95 -10.97
N GLY A 29 -34.00 -4.30 -11.38
CA GLY A 29 -34.28 -4.71 -12.76
C GLY A 29 -34.00 -3.61 -13.80
N ILE A 30 -34.22 -2.34 -13.47
CA ILE A 30 -33.95 -1.22 -14.39
C ILE A 30 -32.43 -1.02 -14.54
N ILE A 31 -31.69 -1.07 -13.43
CA ILE A 31 -30.24 -0.97 -13.45
C ILE A 31 -29.67 -2.08 -14.33
N PHE A 32 -30.13 -3.31 -14.11
CA PHE A 32 -29.70 -4.44 -14.91
C PHE A 32 -29.93 -4.23 -16.41
N GLN A 33 -31.13 -3.80 -16.82
CA GLN A 33 -31.43 -3.50 -18.22
C GLN A 33 -30.51 -2.42 -18.79
N ILE A 34 -30.24 -1.36 -18.03
CA ILE A 34 -29.28 -0.32 -18.40
C ILE A 34 -27.89 -0.90 -18.62
N PHE A 35 -27.41 -1.75 -17.70
CA PHE A 35 -26.12 -2.42 -17.83
C PHE A 35 -26.02 -3.20 -19.15
N LEU A 36 -27.05 -3.95 -19.50
CA LEU A 36 -27.09 -4.72 -20.76
C LEU A 36 -27.06 -3.83 -21.99
N LEU A 37 -27.88 -2.77 -22.00
CA LEU A 37 -27.95 -1.84 -23.13
C LEU A 37 -26.61 -1.13 -23.37
N ILE A 38 -25.91 -0.74 -22.31
CA ILE A 38 -24.63 -0.03 -22.43
C ILE A 38 -23.52 -1.00 -22.83
N TRP A 39 -23.56 -2.25 -22.36
CA TRP A 39 -22.57 -3.27 -22.72
C TRP A 39 -22.49 -3.52 -24.23
N ASP A 40 -23.64 -3.59 -24.91
CA ASP A 40 -23.73 -3.77 -26.37
C ASP A 40 -23.58 -2.48 -27.19
N SER A 41 -23.26 -1.37 -26.52
CA SER A 41 -23.08 -0.08 -27.17
C SER A 41 -21.59 0.21 -27.52
N PRO A 42 -21.31 1.27 -28.31
CA PRO A 42 -19.96 1.74 -28.58
C PRO A 42 -19.26 2.42 -27.38
N VAL A 43 -19.88 2.46 -26.20
CA VAL A 43 -19.30 3.06 -24.99
C VAL A 43 -18.10 2.24 -24.54
N GLU A 44 -16.93 2.87 -24.48
CA GLU A 44 -15.69 2.24 -24.02
C GLU A 44 -15.51 2.38 -22.49
N ASN A 45 -15.86 3.54 -21.94
CA ASN A 45 -15.70 3.85 -20.53
C ASN A 45 -17.04 4.22 -19.90
N TRP A 46 -17.47 3.45 -18.92
CA TRP A 46 -18.71 3.73 -18.21
C TRP A 46 -18.47 3.94 -16.72
N THR A 47 -18.95 5.08 -16.21
CA THR A 47 -18.89 5.42 -14.79
C THR A 47 -20.29 5.60 -14.22
N VAL A 48 -20.54 4.99 -13.07
CA VAL A 48 -21.78 5.15 -12.30
C VAL A 48 -21.41 5.63 -10.91
N LYS A 49 -21.82 6.84 -10.55
CA LYS A 49 -21.55 7.46 -9.24
C LYS A 49 -22.79 7.50 -8.38
N ASN A 50 -22.59 7.35 -7.07
CA ASN A 50 -23.66 7.46 -6.07
C ASN A 50 -24.83 6.51 -6.39
N LEU A 51 -24.52 5.24 -6.68
CA LEU A 51 -25.51 4.26 -7.08
C LEU A 51 -26.30 3.75 -5.88
N THR A 52 -27.59 4.06 -5.81
CA THR A 52 -28.52 3.41 -4.88
C THR A 52 -29.40 2.43 -5.64
N PHE A 53 -29.41 1.17 -5.22
CA PHE A 53 -30.35 0.20 -5.75
C PHE A 53 -31.38 -0.26 -4.72
N ARG A 54 -32.63 -0.34 -5.17
CA ARG A 54 -33.81 -0.67 -4.37
C ARG A 54 -34.63 -1.78 -5.03
N GLY A 55 -35.60 -2.33 -4.29
CA GLY A 55 -36.58 -3.30 -4.81
C GLY A 55 -36.31 -4.74 -4.35
N SER A 56 -37.18 -5.68 -4.75
CA SER A 56 -37.06 -7.10 -4.43
C SER A 56 -36.55 -7.87 -5.65
N VAL A 57 -35.52 -8.71 -5.47
CA VAL A 57 -34.98 -9.58 -6.54
C VAL A 57 -35.92 -10.74 -6.89
N GLY A 58 -36.86 -11.08 -6.00
CA GLY A 58 -37.85 -12.15 -6.22
C GLY A 58 -38.93 -11.87 -7.27
N LYS A 59 -38.83 -10.75 -7.99
CA LYS A 59 -39.71 -10.39 -9.13
C LYS A 59 -38.93 -10.13 -10.42
N LEU A 60 -37.72 -10.67 -10.56
CA LEU A 60 -37.09 -10.74 -11.88
C LEU A 60 -37.99 -11.59 -12.77
N THR A 61 -38.41 -11.02 -13.89
CA THR A 61 -39.24 -11.70 -14.89
C THR A 61 -38.47 -12.90 -15.48
N GLU A 62 -39.19 -13.88 -16.01
CA GLU A 62 -38.59 -15.09 -16.62
C GLU A 62 -37.53 -14.76 -17.68
N TYR A 63 -37.66 -13.63 -18.39
CA TYR A 63 -36.68 -13.13 -19.35
C TYR A 63 -35.39 -12.60 -18.70
N GLU A 64 -35.50 -11.89 -17.57
CA GLU A 64 -34.37 -11.44 -16.78
C GLU A 64 -33.64 -12.64 -16.14
N TYR A 65 -34.37 -13.69 -15.78
CA TYR A 65 -33.80 -14.95 -15.27
C TYR A 65 -33.08 -15.77 -16.36
N LEU A 66 -33.68 -15.92 -17.55
CA LEU A 66 -33.07 -16.62 -18.69
C LEU A 66 -31.77 -15.97 -19.16
N PHE A 67 -31.69 -14.64 -19.11
CA PHE A 67 -30.46 -13.92 -19.39
C PHE A 67 -29.38 -14.20 -18.33
N LEU A 68 -29.72 -14.24 -17.05
CA LEU A 68 -28.77 -14.61 -15.98
C LEU A 68 -28.25 -16.05 -16.15
N LEU A 69 -29.11 -16.97 -16.62
CA LEU A 69 -28.71 -18.34 -16.97
C LEU A 69 -27.77 -18.39 -18.19
N SER A 70 -27.80 -17.40 -19.09
CA SER A 70 -26.87 -17.36 -20.24
C SER A 70 -25.41 -17.23 -19.82
N PHE A 71 -25.13 -16.60 -18.66
CA PHE A 71 -23.79 -16.56 -18.04
C PHE A 71 -23.36 -17.91 -17.44
N GLN A 72 -24.27 -18.87 -17.35
CA GLN A 72 -24.03 -20.16 -16.72
C GLN A 72 -23.76 -21.28 -17.74
N GLU A 73 -24.21 -21.16 -18.99
CA GLU A 73 -24.21 -22.28 -19.95
C GLU A 73 -23.49 -22.03 -21.29
N GLN A 74 -23.22 -20.79 -21.72
CA GLN A 74 -22.56 -20.52 -23.00
C GLN A 74 -21.61 -19.30 -22.93
N PRO A 75 -20.47 -19.30 -23.64
CA PRO A 75 -19.64 -18.12 -23.79
C PRO A 75 -20.39 -17.11 -24.65
N VAL A 76 -21.06 -16.16 -24.02
CA VAL A 76 -21.68 -15.09 -24.79
C VAL A 76 -20.58 -14.14 -25.24
N HIS A 77 -20.15 -14.30 -26.49
CA HIS A 77 -19.29 -13.36 -27.19
C HIS A 77 -20.08 -12.07 -27.43
N TRP A 78 -20.11 -11.20 -26.43
CA TRP A 78 -20.66 -9.86 -26.57
C TRP A 78 -19.65 -9.02 -27.36
N GLY A 79 -20.03 -8.58 -28.56
CA GLY A 79 -19.22 -7.70 -29.42
C GLY A 79 -19.20 -6.24 -28.96
N GLY A 80 -19.30 -6.00 -27.64
CA GLY A 80 -19.30 -4.67 -27.02
C GLY A 80 -17.94 -4.00 -27.12
N SER A 81 -17.91 -2.67 -27.05
CA SER A 81 -16.67 -1.87 -27.12
C SER A 81 -16.12 -1.48 -25.75
N MET A 82 -16.78 -1.92 -24.66
CA MET A 82 -16.41 -1.53 -23.29
C MET A 82 -15.00 -2.04 -22.93
N LYS A 83 -14.22 -1.14 -22.32
CA LYS A 83 -12.87 -1.40 -21.81
C LYS A 83 -12.78 -1.12 -20.31
N ALA A 84 -13.62 -0.22 -19.78
CA ALA A 84 -13.61 0.13 -18.37
C ALA A 84 -15.02 0.32 -17.80
N LEU A 85 -15.23 -0.23 -16.60
CA LEU A 85 -16.40 0.02 -15.77
C LEU A 85 -15.95 0.53 -14.40
N THR A 86 -16.55 1.64 -13.97
CA THR A 86 -16.37 2.21 -12.63
C THR A 86 -17.71 2.39 -11.95
N VAL A 87 -17.87 1.80 -10.77
CA VAL A 87 -19.06 1.94 -9.92
C VAL A 87 -18.62 2.46 -8.55
N GLU A 88 -19.14 3.62 -8.14
CA GLU A 88 -18.71 4.33 -6.94
C GLU A 88 -19.88 4.62 -6.00
N HIS A 89 -19.61 4.59 -4.70
CA HIS A 89 -20.54 5.00 -3.63
C HIS A 89 -21.88 4.27 -3.72
N VAL A 90 -21.81 2.94 -3.60
CA VAL A 90 -22.92 2.05 -3.83
C VAL A 90 -23.70 1.79 -2.54
N ARG A 91 -25.00 2.08 -2.57
CA ARG A 91 -25.93 1.86 -1.46
C ARG A 91 -26.92 0.76 -1.82
N ASN A 92 -26.72 -0.40 -1.23
CA ASN A 92 -27.64 -1.51 -1.36
C ASN A 92 -28.81 -1.39 -0.35
N LYS A 93 -30.03 -1.16 -0.83
CA LYS A 93 -31.26 -1.19 -0.02
C LYS A 93 -32.09 -2.45 -0.24
N VAL A 94 -31.50 -3.49 -0.81
CA VAL A 94 -32.13 -4.78 -1.10
C VAL A 94 -31.76 -5.76 0.01
N TYR A 95 -32.78 -6.30 0.69
CA TYR A 95 -32.58 -7.21 1.83
C TYR A 95 -32.11 -8.62 1.43
N TYR A 96 -32.40 -9.05 0.18
CA TYR A 96 -32.05 -10.38 -0.30
C TYR A 96 -31.80 -10.36 -1.81
N PHE A 97 -30.60 -10.75 -2.22
CA PHE A 97 -30.23 -11.01 -3.60
C PHE A 97 -29.22 -12.15 -3.65
N ASP A 98 -29.25 -12.93 -4.74
CA ASP A 98 -28.23 -13.95 -4.96
C ASP A 98 -26.91 -13.28 -5.34
N GLN A 99 -25.98 -13.31 -4.40
CA GLN A 99 -24.66 -12.72 -4.55
C GLN A 99 -23.84 -13.40 -5.65
N ALA A 100 -24.02 -14.70 -5.86
CA ALA A 100 -23.28 -15.45 -6.88
C ALA A 100 -23.66 -14.97 -8.28
N ILE A 101 -24.93 -14.68 -8.51
CA ILE A 101 -25.42 -14.15 -9.79
C ILE A 101 -24.80 -12.76 -10.07
N LEU A 102 -24.86 -11.84 -9.10
CA LEU A 102 -24.33 -10.49 -9.29
C LEU A 102 -22.82 -10.50 -9.51
N TYR A 103 -22.07 -11.19 -8.66
CA TYR A 103 -20.61 -11.19 -8.78
C TYR A 103 -20.14 -11.93 -10.02
N ARG A 104 -20.88 -12.94 -10.51
CA ARG A 104 -20.56 -13.60 -11.77
C ARG A 104 -20.67 -12.64 -12.95
N GLN A 105 -21.65 -11.73 -12.94
CA GLN A 105 -21.76 -10.71 -13.97
C GLN A 105 -20.48 -9.87 -14.06
N PHE A 106 -19.92 -9.47 -12.92
CA PHE A 106 -18.70 -8.67 -12.88
C PHE A 106 -17.44 -9.50 -13.15
N SER A 107 -17.35 -10.73 -12.64
CA SER A 107 -16.15 -11.57 -12.81
C SER A 107 -15.96 -12.04 -14.25
N GLU A 108 -17.05 -12.29 -14.99
CA GLU A 108 -17.00 -12.77 -16.37
C GLU A 108 -16.97 -11.63 -17.41
N MET A 109 -16.84 -10.38 -16.96
CA MET A 109 -16.71 -9.23 -17.84
C MET A 109 -15.42 -9.32 -18.69
N ASN A 110 -15.56 -9.14 -20.00
CA ASN A 110 -14.42 -9.04 -20.92
C ASN A 110 -13.97 -7.58 -21.08
N ILE A 111 -13.45 -6.99 -20.01
CA ILE A 111 -12.95 -5.60 -19.98
C ILE A 111 -11.56 -5.55 -19.34
N GLU A 112 -10.82 -4.48 -19.61
CA GLU A 112 -9.47 -4.30 -19.05
C GLU A 112 -9.53 -3.78 -17.60
N ASN A 113 -10.45 -2.87 -17.30
CA ASN A 113 -10.46 -2.13 -16.04
C ASN A 113 -11.81 -2.23 -15.32
N LEU A 114 -11.82 -2.75 -14.10
CA LEU A 114 -13.01 -2.75 -13.25
C LEU A 114 -12.73 -2.07 -11.92
N THR A 115 -13.55 -1.09 -11.59
CA THR A 115 -13.57 -0.44 -10.27
C THR A 115 -14.93 -0.59 -9.63
N ILE A 116 -14.98 -1.14 -8.42
CA ILE A 116 -16.15 -1.18 -7.56
C ILE A 116 -15.72 -0.61 -6.21
N TYR A 117 -15.97 0.68 -6.02
CA TYR A 117 -15.50 1.47 -4.89
C TYR A 117 -16.65 1.81 -3.94
N ASP A 118 -16.40 1.70 -2.63
CA ASP A 118 -17.39 2.05 -1.60
C ASP A 118 -18.73 1.34 -1.82
N ALA A 119 -18.70 0.01 -1.92
CA ALA A 119 -19.89 -0.79 -2.20
C ALA A 119 -20.25 -1.79 -1.10
N TYR A 120 -19.50 -1.78 0.00
CA TYR A 120 -19.65 -2.72 1.11
C TYR A 120 -19.67 -4.19 0.64
N MET A 121 -18.94 -4.50 -0.44
CA MET A 121 -18.92 -5.81 -1.07
C MET A 121 -18.18 -6.82 -0.19
N PRO A 122 -18.83 -7.89 0.32
CA PRO A 122 -18.18 -8.88 1.17
C PRO A 122 -17.37 -9.93 0.41
N HIS A 123 -17.59 -10.09 -0.90
CA HIS A 123 -16.96 -11.15 -1.71
C HIS A 123 -16.93 -10.79 -3.20
N MET A 124 -16.03 -11.39 -3.98
CA MET A 124 -16.01 -11.36 -5.45
C MET A 124 -15.58 -12.73 -5.99
N LEU A 125 -16.14 -13.15 -7.13
CA LEU A 125 -15.85 -14.46 -7.73
C LEU A 125 -14.60 -14.44 -8.61
N CYS A 126 -13.79 -15.50 -8.52
CA CYS A 126 -12.73 -15.75 -9.50
C CYS A 126 -13.38 -16.03 -10.88
N PRO A 127 -12.89 -15.43 -11.98
CA PRO A 127 -13.40 -15.72 -13.32
C PRO A 127 -13.24 -17.20 -13.68
N ASN A 128 -14.22 -17.80 -14.35
CA ASN A 128 -14.19 -19.19 -14.77
C ASN A 128 -13.19 -19.48 -15.90
N ARG A 129 -12.77 -18.44 -16.62
CA ARG A 129 -11.80 -18.49 -17.73
C ARG A 129 -10.80 -17.36 -17.56
N THR A 130 -9.67 -17.45 -18.25
CA THR A 130 -8.67 -16.38 -18.26
C THR A 130 -9.33 -15.05 -18.62
N SER A 131 -9.26 -14.09 -17.69
CA SER A 131 -9.87 -12.78 -17.85
C SER A 131 -8.97 -11.84 -18.63
N SER A 132 -9.55 -10.81 -19.24
CA SER A 132 -8.82 -9.69 -19.85
C SER A 132 -8.48 -8.55 -18.86
N PHE A 133 -8.82 -8.71 -17.57
CA PHE A 133 -8.54 -7.70 -16.55
C PHE A 133 -7.05 -7.39 -16.44
N GLN A 134 -6.72 -6.11 -16.56
CA GLN A 134 -5.40 -5.53 -16.34
C GLN A 134 -5.38 -4.67 -15.06
N TYR A 135 -6.52 -4.08 -14.69
CA TYR A 135 -6.67 -3.27 -13.49
C TYR A 135 -7.96 -3.64 -12.74
N LEU A 136 -7.82 -3.99 -11.46
CA LEU A 136 -8.93 -4.20 -10.55
C LEU A 136 -8.80 -3.27 -9.35
N ASN A 137 -9.86 -2.55 -9.02
CA ASN A 137 -9.94 -1.73 -7.82
C ASN A 137 -11.22 -2.03 -7.06
N PHE A 138 -11.05 -2.65 -5.89
CA PHE A 138 -12.13 -2.92 -4.94
C PHE A 138 -11.89 -2.24 -3.61
N SER A 139 -11.28 -1.06 -3.64
CA SER A 139 -11.03 -0.29 -2.41
C SER A 139 -12.30 0.13 -1.70
N HIS A 140 -12.22 0.26 -0.37
CA HIS A 140 -13.33 0.63 0.49
C HIS A 140 -14.53 -0.33 0.42
N ASN A 141 -14.27 -1.62 0.57
CA ASN A 141 -15.30 -2.66 0.62
C ASN A 141 -15.22 -3.47 1.92
N ALA A 142 -15.86 -4.64 1.95
CA ALA A 142 -15.89 -5.55 3.10
C ALA A 142 -15.17 -6.88 2.79
N LEU A 143 -14.25 -6.89 1.83
CA LEU A 143 -13.53 -8.08 1.37
C LEU A 143 -12.60 -8.61 2.45
N THR A 144 -12.43 -9.93 2.50
CA THR A 144 -11.62 -10.65 3.48
C THR A 144 -10.56 -11.50 2.78
N ASP A 145 -9.78 -12.23 3.58
CA ASP A 145 -8.72 -13.12 3.09
C ASP A 145 -9.19 -14.22 2.13
N GLU A 146 -10.50 -14.46 2.03
CA GLU A 146 -11.08 -15.48 1.14
C GLU A 146 -11.18 -15.00 -0.32
N LEU A 147 -10.94 -13.72 -0.58
CA LEU A 147 -10.96 -13.18 -1.94
C LEU A 147 -9.92 -13.88 -2.83
N PHE A 148 -10.37 -14.36 -3.99
CA PHE A 148 -9.51 -14.92 -5.06
C PHE A 148 -8.52 -16.00 -4.60
N GLN A 149 -8.82 -16.70 -3.51
CA GLN A 149 -8.00 -17.83 -3.08
C GLN A 149 -7.94 -18.89 -4.20
N ASN A 150 -6.72 -19.29 -4.57
CA ASN A 150 -6.42 -20.21 -5.68
C ASN A 150 -6.95 -19.76 -7.06
N CYS A 151 -7.09 -18.45 -7.30
CA CYS A 151 -7.57 -17.95 -8.58
C CYS A 151 -6.48 -17.97 -9.65
N VAL A 152 -6.58 -18.90 -10.61
CA VAL A 152 -5.57 -19.11 -11.66
C VAL A 152 -5.84 -18.35 -12.96
N THR A 153 -6.94 -17.61 -13.04
CA THR A 153 -7.45 -17.01 -14.28
C THR A 153 -7.13 -15.52 -14.45
N LEU A 154 -6.64 -14.85 -13.40
CA LEU A 154 -6.24 -13.43 -13.41
C LEU A 154 -4.79 -13.22 -13.88
N THR A 155 -4.36 -13.93 -14.93
CA THR A 155 -2.94 -13.97 -15.35
C THR A 155 -2.42 -12.66 -15.92
N ASP A 156 -3.32 -11.85 -16.49
CA ASP A 156 -2.99 -10.60 -17.20
C ASP A 156 -3.14 -9.36 -16.30
N LEU A 157 -3.58 -9.56 -15.05
CA LEU A 157 -3.78 -8.50 -14.07
C LEU A 157 -2.44 -7.84 -13.73
N LYS A 158 -2.36 -6.52 -13.88
CA LYS A 158 -1.15 -5.71 -13.65
C LYS A 158 -1.23 -4.93 -12.35
N SER A 159 -2.43 -4.50 -11.97
CA SER A 159 -2.66 -3.69 -10.77
C SER A 159 -3.90 -4.16 -10.03
N LEU A 160 -3.74 -4.38 -8.73
CA LEU A 160 -4.82 -4.80 -7.84
C LEU A 160 -4.88 -3.87 -6.62
N ILE A 161 -6.00 -3.18 -6.45
CA ILE A 161 -6.22 -2.23 -5.36
C ILE A 161 -7.26 -2.79 -4.41
N LEU A 162 -6.83 -3.13 -3.20
CA LEU A 162 -7.64 -3.71 -2.12
C LEU A 162 -7.58 -2.88 -0.84
N GLN A 163 -7.14 -1.63 -0.95
CA GLN A 163 -7.12 -0.65 0.13
C GLN A 163 -8.44 -0.58 0.90
N ARG A 164 -8.40 -0.40 2.23
CA ARG A 164 -9.59 -0.22 3.08
C ARG A 164 -10.60 -1.37 2.95
N ASN A 165 -10.14 -2.59 3.15
CA ASN A 165 -10.95 -3.79 3.27
C ASN A 165 -10.75 -4.43 4.66
N LYS A 166 -10.99 -5.74 4.80
CA LYS A 166 -10.93 -6.48 6.07
C LYS A 166 -9.95 -7.66 6.00
N PHE A 167 -8.90 -7.57 5.19
CA PHE A 167 -7.84 -8.57 5.12
C PHE A 167 -7.04 -8.59 6.43
N LYS A 168 -6.69 -9.79 6.91
CA LYS A 168 -6.00 -10.03 8.17
C LYS A 168 -4.72 -10.83 8.01
N SER A 169 -4.63 -11.75 7.04
CA SER A 169 -3.47 -12.62 6.90
C SER A 169 -2.62 -12.21 5.71
N LEU A 170 -1.36 -11.82 5.97
CA LEU A 170 -0.40 -11.53 4.91
C LEU A 170 -0.04 -12.77 4.08
N SER A 171 0.04 -13.96 4.71
CA SER A 171 0.34 -15.20 3.99
C SER A 171 -0.77 -15.53 2.99
N LYS A 172 -2.04 -15.42 3.38
CA LYS A 172 -3.17 -15.64 2.49
C LYS A 172 -3.20 -14.65 1.32
N VAL A 173 -2.84 -13.39 1.55
CA VAL A 173 -2.71 -12.38 0.49
C VAL A 173 -1.57 -12.74 -0.47
N SER A 174 -0.43 -13.18 0.07
CA SER A 174 0.67 -13.70 -0.73
C SER A 174 0.15 -14.81 -1.66
N PHE A 175 -0.44 -15.88 -1.10
CA PHE A 175 -0.97 -17.01 -1.88
C PHE A 175 -2.03 -16.60 -2.91
N MET A 176 -2.94 -15.67 -2.56
CA MET A 176 -3.93 -15.13 -3.49
C MET A 176 -3.26 -14.58 -4.76
N THR A 177 -2.12 -13.90 -4.63
CA THR A 177 -1.44 -13.27 -5.77
C THR A 177 -0.52 -14.21 -6.55
N SER A 178 -0.14 -15.36 -5.99
CA SER A 178 0.87 -16.28 -6.54
C SER A 178 0.71 -16.65 -8.03
N HIS A 179 -0.54 -16.69 -8.53
CA HIS A 179 -0.84 -17.05 -9.92
C HIS A 179 -1.03 -15.85 -10.86
N MET A 180 -0.99 -14.61 -10.34
CA MET A 180 -1.17 -13.38 -11.11
C MET A 180 0.15 -13.00 -11.79
N LYS A 181 0.48 -13.72 -12.87
CA LYS A 181 1.79 -13.66 -13.55
C LYS A 181 2.23 -12.27 -14.00
N SER A 182 1.28 -11.36 -14.27
CA SER A 182 1.56 -10.00 -14.73
C SER A 182 1.48 -8.93 -13.65
N LEU A 183 1.21 -9.29 -12.38
CA LEU A 183 0.94 -8.35 -11.31
C LEU A 183 2.18 -7.54 -10.95
N LYS A 184 2.13 -6.22 -11.16
CA LYS A 184 3.24 -5.31 -10.88
C LYS A 184 3.02 -4.47 -9.64
N TYR A 185 1.77 -4.08 -9.40
CA TYR A 185 1.39 -3.21 -8.29
C TYR A 185 0.25 -3.82 -7.47
N LEU A 186 0.44 -3.89 -6.16
CA LEU A 186 -0.56 -4.32 -5.20
C LEU A 186 -0.70 -3.30 -4.08
N ASP A 187 -1.91 -2.81 -3.86
CA ASP A 187 -2.25 -1.94 -2.74
C ASP A 187 -3.13 -2.69 -1.74
N MET A 188 -2.56 -3.00 -0.58
CA MET A 188 -3.24 -3.60 0.58
C MET A 188 -3.33 -2.63 1.75
N SER A 189 -3.14 -1.33 1.52
CA SER A 189 -3.09 -0.33 2.57
C SER A 189 -4.39 -0.24 3.37
N SER A 190 -4.33 0.21 4.61
CA SER A 190 -5.52 0.41 5.45
C SER A 190 -6.38 -0.86 5.62
N ASN A 191 -5.76 -2.01 5.80
CA ASN A 191 -6.42 -3.27 6.15
C ASN A 191 -6.14 -3.63 7.62
N LEU A 192 -6.29 -4.89 8.00
CA LEU A 192 -6.02 -5.41 9.34
C LEU A 192 -4.89 -6.45 9.30
N LEU A 193 -3.97 -6.34 8.33
CA LEU A 193 -2.97 -7.36 8.06
C LEU A 193 -2.02 -7.54 9.24
N GLN A 194 -1.79 -8.80 9.58
CA GLN A 194 -0.83 -9.29 10.55
C GLN A 194 -0.02 -10.42 9.90
N HIS A 195 1.14 -10.71 10.48
CA HIS A 195 1.95 -11.88 10.17
C HIS A 195 2.52 -12.41 11.48
N ASP A 196 2.22 -13.66 11.83
CA ASP A 196 2.59 -14.27 13.10
C ASP A 196 3.87 -15.14 13.00
N GLY A 197 4.48 -15.24 11.82
CA GLY A 197 5.74 -15.96 11.59
C GLY A 197 5.66 -17.49 11.75
N ALA A 198 4.46 -18.02 12.04
CA ALA A 198 4.35 -19.37 12.61
C ALA A 198 3.93 -20.45 11.60
N GLU A 199 3.23 -20.15 10.49
CA GLU A 199 2.49 -21.23 9.83
C GLU A 199 2.62 -21.39 8.31
N GLU A 200 3.08 -20.44 7.50
CA GLU A 200 3.11 -20.65 6.03
C GLU A 200 4.22 -19.87 5.31
N HIS A 201 4.89 -20.53 4.37
CA HIS A 201 5.85 -19.88 3.47
C HIS A 201 5.10 -18.95 2.52
N CYS A 202 5.43 -17.67 2.51
CA CYS A 202 4.79 -16.72 1.61
C CYS A 202 5.24 -16.95 0.16
N GLN A 203 4.27 -17.05 -0.73
CA GLN A 203 4.46 -17.23 -2.17
C GLN A 203 3.79 -16.08 -2.91
N TRP A 204 4.57 -15.12 -3.40
CA TRP A 204 4.06 -13.94 -4.11
C TRP A 204 4.12 -14.12 -5.62
N ALA A 205 3.44 -13.25 -6.37
CA ALA A 205 3.67 -13.12 -7.80
C ALA A 205 5.12 -12.68 -8.07
N ASP A 206 5.86 -13.43 -8.91
CA ASP A 206 7.26 -13.12 -9.23
C ASP A 206 7.47 -11.76 -9.92
N SER A 207 6.42 -11.24 -10.56
CA SER A 207 6.40 -9.96 -11.28
C SER A 207 6.12 -8.75 -10.39
N LEU A 208 5.76 -8.97 -9.11
CA LEU A 208 5.40 -7.91 -8.19
C LEU A 208 6.61 -7.01 -7.91
N ALA A 209 6.45 -5.72 -8.22
CA ALA A 209 7.51 -4.74 -8.10
C ALA A 209 7.19 -3.67 -7.05
N ASP A 210 5.92 -3.32 -6.90
CA ASP A 210 5.46 -2.22 -6.05
C ASP A 210 4.37 -2.74 -5.11
N LEU A 211 4.59 -2.60 -3.81
CA LEU A 211 3.72 -3.17 -2.77
C LEU A 211 3.47 -2.15 -1.67
N ASP A 212 2.19 -1.82 -1.46
CA ASP A 212 1.74 -0.97 -0.36
C ASP A 212 1.06 -1.82 0.72
N LEU A 213 1.70 -1.91 1.89
CA LEU A 213 1.23 -2.56 3.11
C LEU A 213 1.01 -1.55 4.24
N SER A 214 0.94 -0.25 3.93
CA SER A 214 0.83 0.81 4.92
C SER A 214 -0.49 0.77 5.68
N PHE A 215 -0.54 1.37 6.88
CA PHE A 215 -1.74 1.43 7.72
C PHE A 215 -2.35 0.04 8.02
N ASN A 216 -1.51 -0.91 8.43
CA ASN A 216 -1.91 -2.25 8.85
C ASN A 216 -1.49 -2.51 10.31
N GLN A 217 -1.45 -3.77 10.74
CA GLN A 217 -1.06 -4.19 12.09
C GLN A 217 0.21 -5.04 12.06
N LEU A 218 1.07 -4.82 11.07
CA LEU A 218 2.28 -5.63 10.85
C LEU A 218 3.35 -5.31 11.88
N THR A 219 4.06 -6.34 12.33
CA THR A 219 5.26 -6.26 13.18
C THR A 219 6.49 -6.62 12.36
N GLU A 220 7.66 -6.71 12.99
CA GLU A 220 8.93 -7.07 12.36
C GLU A 220 8.94 -8.44 11.67
N SER A 221 8.02 -9.34 12.01
CA SER A 221 7.86 -10.64 11.33
C SER A 221 7.54 -10.47 9.85
N VAL A 222 6.97 -9.34 9.43
CA VAL A 222 6.63 -9.05 8.01
C VAL A 222 7.78 -9.33 7.06
N PHE A 223 9.02 -9.09 7.48
CA PHE A 223 10.21 -9.27 6.66
C PHE A 223 10.50 -10.73 6.27
N GLU A 224 9.89 -11.71 6.94
CA GLU A 224 9.94 -13.13 6.59
C GLU A 224 9.01 -13.47 5.41
N CYS A 225 8.07 -12.59 5.11
CA CYS A 225 6.97 -12.80 4.17
C CYS A 225 6.98 -11.78 3.02
N LEU A 226 8.11 -11.12 2.72
CA LEU A 226 8.19 -10.14 1.64
C LEU A 226 8.56 -10.77 0.28
N PRO A 227 8.03 -10.24 -0.85
CA PRO A 227 8.44 -10.65 -2.18
C PRO A 227 9.90 -10.25 -2.48
N VAL A 228 10.71 -11.20 -2.94
CA VAL A 228 12.16 -11.01 -3.16
C VAL A 228 12.52 -10.01 -4.27
N ASN A 229 11.63 -9.83 -5.26
CA ASN A 229 11.87 -8.96 -6.43
C ASN A 229 11.34 -7.54 -6.26
N ILE A 230 10.83 -7.19 -5.09
CA ILE A 230 10.21 -5.90 -4.82
C ILE A 230 11.21 -4.75 -5.03
N LYS A 231 10.70 -3.62 -5.55
CA LYS A 231 11.45 -2.39 -5.82
C LYS A 231 10.98 -1.24 -4.93
N ILE A 232 9.68 -1.14 -4.72
CA ILE A 232 9.05 -0.11 -3.88
C ILE A 232 8.21 -0.82 -2.83
N LEU A 233 8.48 -0.55 -1.57
CA LEU A 233 7.77 -1.14 -0.44
C LEU A 233 7.34 -0.06 0.54
N ASP A 234 6.04 0.06 0.74
CA ASP A 234 5.46 0.91 1.77
C ASP A 234 4.96 0.09 2.97
N LEU A 235 5.56 0.34 4.14
CA LEU A 235 5.23 -0.24 5.44
C LEU A 235 4.87 0.84 6.47
N GLN A 236 4.56 2.07 6.01
CA GLN A 236 4.23 3.19 6.87
C GLN A 236 3.06 2.86 7.81
N ASN A 237 3.10 3.40 9.02
CA ASN A 237 2.00 3.32 9.98
C ASN A 237 1.59 1.86 10.30
N ASN A 238 2.59 1.09 10.70
CA ASN A 238 2.46 -0.26 11.23
C ASN A 238 3.01 -0.31 12.67
N GLN A 239 3.33 -1.50 13.17
CA GLN A 239 3.83 -1.72 14.53
C GLN A 239 5.27 -2.24 14.55
N ILE A 240 6.05 -1.96 13.50
CA ILE A 240 7.39 -2.52 13.29
C ILE A 240 8.37 -1.86 14.28
N ALA A 241 9.00 -2.67 15.13
CA ALA A 241 9.95 -2.19 16.14
C ALA A 241 11.43 -2.25 15.68
N SER A 242 11.74 -3.11 14.72
CA SER A 242 13.08 -3.23 14.12
C SER A 242 13.04 -3.92 12.76
N VAL A 243 14.12 -3.84 12.00
CA VAL A 243 14.35 -4.71 10.85
C VAL A 243 15.25 -5.87 11.29
N PRO A 244 14.79 -7.13 11.28
CA PRO A 244 15.58 -8.26 11.76
C PRO A 244 16.83 -8.50 10.91
N LYS A 245 17.88 -9.05 11.55
CA LYS A 245 19.08 -9.53 10.84
C LYS A 245 18.78 -10.89 10.22
N GLY A 246 19.38 -11.17 9.07
CA GLY A 246 19.28 -12.48 8.41
C GLY A 246 17.98 -12.69 7.61
N ILE A 247 17.22 -11.63 7.34
CA ILE A 247 16.11 -11.68 6.39
C ILE A 247 16.62 -11.93 4.96
N ALA A 248 15.74 -12.37 4.07
CA ALA A 248 16.08 -12.54 2.66
C ALA A 248 16.56 -11.21 2.06
N GLU A 249 17.62 -11.26 1.24
CA GLU A 249 18.14 -10.07 0.57
C GLU A 249 17.15 -9.59 -0.50
N LEU A 250 16.58 -8.40 -0.30
CA LEU A 250 15.73 -7.73 -1.29
C LEU A 250 16.61 -6.92 -2.24
N LYS A 251 17.31 -7.63 -3.13
CA LYS A 251 18.33 -7.07 -4.03
C LYS A 251 17.82 -5.99 -4.98
N SER A 252 16.52 -6.00 -5.26
CA SER A 252 15.87 -5.06 -6.17
C SER A 252 15.26 -3.85 -5.45
N LEU A 253 15.20 -3.85 -4.12
CA LEU A 253 14.52 -2.81 -3.34
C LEU A 253 15.28 -1.49 -3.45
N ARG A 254 14.58 -0.46 -3.91
CA ARG A 254 15.10 0.90 -4.14
C ARG A 254 14.50 1.90 -3.15
N GLU A 255 13.23 1.72 -2.80
CA GLU A 255 12.49 2.65 -1.95
C GLU A 255 11.80 1.88 -0.85
N LEU A 256 12.08 2.27 0.40
CA LEU A 256 11.49 1.67 1.60
C LEU A 256 10.91 2.77 2.48
N ASN A 257 9.59 2.71 2.70
CA ASN A 257 8.90 3.57 3.64
C ASN A 257 8.54 2.81 4.93
N LEU A 258 9.15 3.23 6.04
CA LEU A 258 8.94 2.73 7.40
C LEU A 258 8.50 3.87 8.33
N ALA A 259 7.98 4.97 7.79
CA ALA A 259 7.54 6.11 8.58
C ALA A 259 6.42 5.71 9.57
N SER A 260 6.32 6.42 10.69
CA SER A 260 5.27 6.23 11.70
C SER A 260 5.18 4.79 12.22
N ASN A 261 6.33 4.15 12.47
CA ASN A 261 6.44 2.84 13.11
C ASN A 261 6.98 2.99 14.54
N ARG A 262 7.56 1.92 15.12
CA ARG A 262 8.10 1.89 16.48
C ARG A 262 9.61 1.66 16.50
N LEU A 263 10.32 2.00 15.41
CA LEU A 263 11.76 1.78 15.32
C LEU A 263 12.51 2.56 16.40
N THR A 264 13.40 1.89 17.13
CA THR A 264 14.28 2.52 18.12
C THR A 264 15.68 2.82 17.58
N ASP A 265 15.99 2.31 16.39
CA ASP A 265 17.26 2.47 15.71
C ASP A 265 17.08 2.48 14.19
N LEU A 266 18.08 2.99 13.47
CA LEU A 266 18.17 2.91 12.01
C LEU A 266 18.58 1.49 11.57
N PRO A 267 17.90 0.89 10.58
CA PRO A 267 18.24 -0.45 10.10
C PRO A 267 19.47 -0.43 9.19
N GLY A 268 20.40 -1.39 9.37
CA GLY A 268 21.49 -1.58 8.41
C GLY A 268 20.96 -1.97 7.02
N CYS A 269 21.70 -1.60 5.96
CA CYS A 269 21.27 -1.83 4.57
C CYS A 269 21.82 -3.12 3.95
N SER A 270 22.38 -4.04 4.74
CA SER A 270 22.91 -5.31 4.23
C SER A 270 21.84 -6.14 3.51
N ALA A 271 20.60 -6.12 4.01
CA ALA A 271 19.47 -6.79 3.39
C ALA A 271 18.91 -6.06 2.15
N PHE A 272 19.27 -4.78 1.97
CA PHE A 272 18.74 -3.90 0.93
C PHE A 272 19.89 -3.25 0.15
N PRO A 273 20.73 -4.03 -0.54
CA PRO A 273 22.00 -3.53 -1.10
C PRO A 273 21.84 -2.48 -2.21
N ALA A 274 20.65 -2.36 -2.79
CA ALA A 274 20.30 -1.40 -3.84
C ALA A 274 19.44 -0.21 -3.34
N LEU A 275 19.22 -0.11 -2.02
CA LEU A 275 18.34 0.91 -1.45
C LEU A 275 18.86 2.32 -1.74
N ALA A 276 17.99 3.14 -2.32
CA ALA A 276 18.28 4.51 -2.74
C ALA A 276 17.52 5.53 -1.88
N ALA A 277 16.28 5.23 -1.49
CA ALA A 277 15.47 6.08 -0.62
C ALA A 277 14.96 5.31 0.61
N LEU A 278 15.12 5.91 1.79
CA LEU A 278 14.63 5.37 3.05
C LEU A 278 13.86 6.45 3.82
N ASN A 279 12.59 6.18 4.11
CA ASN A 279 11.79 6.99 5.01
C ASN A 279 11.58 6.26 6.34
N ILE A 280 12.00 6.88 7.43
CA ILE A 280 11.86 6.42 8.82
C ILE A 280 11.37 7.56 9.73
N GLU A 281 10.70 8.56 9.16
CA GLU A 281 10.14 9.70 9.90
C GLU A 281 9.14 9.25 10.96
N GLY A 282 9.12 9.92 12.11
CA GLY A 282 8.09 9.67 13.13
C GLY A 282 8.20 8.32 13.82
N ASN A 283 9.44 7.85 14.04
CA ASN A 283 9.73 6.66 14.84
C ASN A 283 10.23 7.07 16.26
N SER A 284 10.82 6.13 16.99
CA SER A 284 11.33 6.30 18.37
C SER A 284 12.85 6.30 18.43
N ILE A 285 13.53 6.81 17.41
CA ILE A 285 15.00 6.76 17.30
C ILE A 285 15.63 7.85 18.18
N LEU A 286 16.41 7.41 19.16
CA LEU A 286 17.17 8.31 20.04
C LEU A 286 18.53 8.66 19.44
N THR A 287 19.29 7.64 19.05
CA THR A 287 20.63 7.77 18.48
C THR A 287 20.83 6.71 17.39
N PRO A 288 21.04 7.12 16.13
CA PRO A 288 21.48 6.24 15.05
C PRO A 288 22.65 5.32 15.43
N SER A 289 22.53 4.03 15.17
CA SER A 289 23.67 3.11 15.27
C SER A 289 24.72 3.37 14.20
N ALA A 290 25.96 2.97 14.52
CA ALA A 290 27.09 3.03 13.60
C ALA A 290 26.94 2.09 12.39
N ASP A 291 26.15 1.03 12.52
CA ASP A 291 25.95 0.02 11.46
C ASP A 291 25.26 0.62 10.22
N PHE A 292 24.23 1.46 10.43
CA PHE A 292 23.59 2.22 9.35
C PHE A 292 24.62 3.04 8.56
N LEU A 293 25.46 3.81 9.27
CA LEU A 293 26.46 4.68 8.66
C LEU A 293 27.49 3.91 7.83
N GLN A 294 27.75 2.64 8.17
CA GLN A 294 28.71 1.79 7.46
C GLN A 294 28.09 1.07 6.26
N SER A 295 26.86 0.55 6.41
CA SER A 295 26.22 -0.31 5.42
C SER A 295 25.37 0.44 4.39
N CYS A 296 24.82 1.61 4.72
CA CYS A 296 23.86 2.34 3.90
C CYS A 296 24.46 3.41 2.98
N GLN A 297 25.67 3.20 2.48
CA GLN A 297 26.41 4.22 1.69
C GLN A 297 25.74 4.62 0.37
N ARG A 298 24.82 3.80 -0.15
CA ARG A 298 24.09 4.06 -1.41
C ARG A 298 22.79 4.85 -1.23
N VAL A 299 22.32 5.01 0.00
CA VAL A 299 21.08 5.73 0.28
C VAL A 299 21.29 7.20 -0.11
N GLY A 300 20.64 7.59 -1.20
CA GLY A 300 20.67 8.92 -1.77
C GLY A 300 19.67 9.87 -1.13
N GLU A 301 18.63 9.34 -0.48
CA GLU A 301 17.62 10.12 0.21
C GLU A 301 17.24 9.44 1.54
N LEU A 302 17.41 10.14 2.65
CA LEU A 302 17.02 9.68 3.98
C LEU A 302 16.08 10.68 4.63
N GLN A 303 14.87 10.24 4.97
CA GLN A 303 13.91 11.03 5.73
C GLN A 303 13.79 10.45 7.14
N ALA A 304 14.50 11.03 8.11
CA ALA A 304 14.58 10.56 9.49
C ALA A 304 14.04 11.59 10.51
N GLY A 305 13.31 12.60 10.03
CA GLY A 305 12.72 13.65 10.85
C GLY A 305 11.74 13.12 11.90
N ARG A 306 11.29 14.01 12.79
CA ARG A 306 10.28 13.73 13.83
C ARG A 306 10.60 12.49 14.70
N ASN A 307 11.89 12.21 14.90
CA ASN A 307 12.35 11.22 15.86
C ASN A 307 12.80 11.92 17.16
N PRO A 308 12.65 11.29 18.33
CA PRO A 308 13.01 11.86 19.63
C PRO A 308 14.53 11.86 19.87
N PHE A 309 15.30 12.51 19.00
CA PHE A 309 16.76 12.45 19.04
C PHE A 309 17.33 12.86 20.39
N LYS A 310 18.24 12.04 20.92
CA LYS A 310 19.07 12.36 22.07
C LYS A 310 20.34 13.04 21.60
N CYS A 311 20.43 14.33 21.85
CA CYS A 311 21.59 15.18 21.54
C CYS A 311 22.75 14.90 22.49
N SER A 312 23.46 13.81 22.16
CA SER A 312 24.66 13.35 22.84
C SER A 312 25.83 13.23 21.86
N CYS A 313 26.96 12.75 22.37
CA CYS A 313 28.18 12.61 21.57
C CYS A 313 28.03 11.61 20.41
N GLU A 314 27.20 10.59 20.59
CA GLU A 314 26.91 9.56 19.59
C GLU A 314 26.18 10.13 18.37
N LEU A 315 25.28 11.11 18.59
CA LEU A 315 24.52 11.75 17.52
C LEU A 315 25.39 12.61 16.59
N ARG A 316 26.61 12.98 17.00
CA ARG A 316 27.53 13.80 16.20
C ARG A 316 27.87 13.14 14.87
N ALA A 317 28.00 11.82 14.84
CA ALA A 317 28.31 11.09 13.60
C ALA A 317 27.17 11.21 12.59
N PHE A 318 25.93 11.13 13.05
CA PHE A 318 24.74 11.32 12.22
C PHE A 318 24.62 12.75 11.70
N ILE A 319 24.90 13.77 12.52
CA ILE A 319 24.87 15.17 12.07
C ILE A 319 25.99 15.44 11.04
N ARG A 320 27.15 14.80 11.20
CA ARG A 320 28.24 14.87 10.22
C ARG A 320 27.87 14.21 8.89
N LEU A 321 27.04 13.16 8.90
CA LEU A 321 26.54 12.50 7.69
C LEU A 321 25.83 13.50 6.77
N GLU A 322 25.01 14.41 7.30
CA GLU A 322 24.32 15.44 6.50
C GLU A 322 25.29 16.30 5.69
N LYS A 323 26.38 16.75 6.33
CA LYS A 323 27.43 17.56 5.69
C LYS A 323 28.16 16.79 4.59
N GLN A 324 28.36 15.48 4.79
CA GLN A 324 29.05 14.60 3.85
C GLN A 324 28.17 14.13 2.70
N SER A 325 26.88 13.95 2.96
CA SER A 325 25.90 13.51 1.97
C SER A 325 25.45 14.64 1.04
N GLY A 326 25.78 15.89 1.37
CA GLY A 326 25.43 17.06 0.57
C GLY A 326 23.97 17.49 0.76
N GLY A 327 23.41 17.31 1.96
CA GLY A 327 22.02 17.70 2.26
C GLY A 327 20.96 16.68 1.83
N LYS A 328 21.32 15.40 1.72
CA LYS A 328 20.40 14.29 1.36
C LYS A 328 19.43 13.87 2.48
N LEU A 329 19.33 14.68 3.53
CA LEU A 329 18.35 14.50 4.60
C LEU A 329 17.10 15.31 4.27
N SER A 330 16.03 14.63 3.84
CA SER A 330 14.77 15.29 3.51
C SER A 330 14.16 15.94 4.76
N GLY A 331 13.69 17.18 4.62
CA GLY A 331 13.12 17.99 5.72
C GLY A 331 14.14 18.57 6.71
N TRP A 332 15.43 18.56 6.38
CA TRP A 332 16.48 19.16 7.21
C TRP A 332 16.57 20.69 7.03
N PRO A 333 16.72 21.46 8.13
CA PRO A 333 16.82 21.04 9.52
C PRO A 333 15.48 21.02 10.29
N GLU A 334 14.38 21.49 9.71
CA GLU A 334 13.14 21.80 10.43
C GLU A 334 12.52 20.59 11.13
N ALA A 335 12.65 19.39 10.54
CA ALA A 335 12.10 18.16 11.12
C ALA A 335 13.04 17.48 12.14
N TYR A 336 14.23 18.04 12.40
CA TYR A 336 15.29 17.39 13.17
C TYR A 336 15.63 18.20 14.42
N MET A 337 15.08 17.78 15.56
CA MET A 337 15.23 18.47 16.83
C MET A 337 15.70 17.52 17.94
N CYS A 338 16.47 18.06 18.88
CA CYS A 338 16.77 17.42 20.14
C CYS A 338 15.48 17.24 20.94
N GLN A 339 15.20 16.02 21.37
CA GLN A 339 14.20 15.74 22.41
C GLN A 339 14.85 15.62 23.78
N TYR A 340 16.06 15.07 23.83
CA TYR A 340 16.85 14.88 25.04
C TYR A 340 18.28 15.39 24.86
N PRO A 341 18.99 15.73 25.95
CA PRO A 341 18.48 15.96 27.30
C PRO A 341 17.53 17.18 27.38
N GLU A 342 16.79 17.34 28.49
CA GLU A 342 15.71 18.35 28.59
C GLU A 342 16.20 19.80 28.41
N ASP A 343 17.44 20.11 28.79
CA ASP A 343 18.08 21.42 28.61
C ASP A 343 18.33 21.77 27.14
N LEU A 344 18.40 20.76 26.27
CA LEU A 344 18.58 20.93 24.83
C LEU A 344 17.28 20.72 24.04
N ARG A 345 16.17 20.38 24.72
CA ARG A 345 14.91 20.04 24.06
C ARG A 345 14.41 21.18 23.15
N GLY A 346 14.01 20.82 21.93
CA GLY A 346 13.56 21.76 20.90
C GLY A 346 14.70 22.41 20.09
N THR A 347 15.96 22.20 20.47
CA THR A 347 17.11 22.70 19.70
C THR A 347 17.21 21.94 18.38
N GLN A 348 17.33 22.64 17.26
CA GLN A 348 17.56 21.99 15.96
C GLN A 348 18.92 21.27 15.94
N LEU A 349 18.97 20.08 15.35
CA LEU A 349 20.22 19.31 15.25
C LEU A 349 21.32 20.05 14.49
N LYS A 350 20.96 20.93 13.55
CA LYS A 350 21.91 21.83 12.84
C LYS A 350 22.61 22.82 13.78
N ALA A 351 21.92 23.28 14.83
CA ALA A 351 22.45 24.21 15.82
C ALA A 351 23.16 23.51 16.98
N PHE A 352 22.93 22.21 17.16
CA PHE A 352 23.58 21.42 18.20
C PHE A 352 25.05 21.17 17.86
N HIS A 353 25.94 21.55 18.80
CA HIS A 353 27.37 21.34 18.66
C HIS A 353 28.00 20.96 20.00
N LEU A 354 28.64 19.79 20.05
CA LEU A 354 29.53 19.38 21.14
C LEU A 354 30.98 19.32 20.66
N THR A 355 31.89 19.82 21.50
CA THR A 355 33.33 19.75 21.23
C THR A 355 33.84 18.32 21.35
N GLU A 356 34.94 18.00 20.67
CA GLU A 356 35.59 16.68 20.82
C GLU A 356 36.09 16.46 22.25
N LEU A 357 36.50 17.54 22.92
CA LEU A 357 36.89 17.52 24.32
C LEU A 357 35.74 17.08 25.23
N SER A 358 34.54 17.63 25.02
CA SER A 358 33.34 17.28 25.79
C SER A 358 32.93 15.81 25.60
N CYS A 359 33.31 15.20 24.47
CA CYS A 359 32.92 13.84 24.10
C CYS A 359 33.97 12.77 24.36
N ASN A 360 35.19 13.15 24.76
CA ASN A 360 36.26 12.23 25.08
C ASN A 360 36.63 12.41 26.56
N THR A 361 36.15 11.50 27.41
CA THR A 361 36.38 11.55 28.86
C THR A 361 37.85 11.50 29.23
N THR A 362 38.68 10.74 28.50
CA THR A 362 40.13 10.68 28.72
C THR A 362 40.78 12.03 28.39
N LEU A 363 40.45 12.63 27.24
CA LEU A 363 40.98 13.93 26.84
C LEU A 363 40.52 15.04 27.79
N LEU A 364 39.25 14.99 28.23
CA LEU A 364 38.70 15.91 29.22
C LEU A 364 39.44 15.81 30.55
N LEU A 365 39.69 14.59 31.05
CA LEU A 365 40.43 14.38 32.30
C LEU A 365 41.89 14.82 32.18
N VAL A 366 42.56 14.51 31.06
CA VAL A 366 43.96 14.91 30.82
C VAL A 366 44.08 16.43 30.74
N THR A 367 43.20 17.09 29.99
CA THR A 367 43.21 18.57 29.89
C THR A 367 42.86 19.23 31.21
N ALA A 368 41.89 18.70 31.97
CA ALA A 368 41.57 19.20 33.30
C ALA A 368 42.74 19.03 34.27
N LEU A 369 43.42 17.88 34.26
CA LEU A 369 44.61 17.62 35.08
C LEU A 369 45.77 18.56 34.71
N LEU A 370 46.00 18.79 33.42
CA LEU A 370 47.03 19.73 32.97
C LEU A 370 46.72 21.15 33.42
N LEU A 371 45.47 21.59 33.29
CA LEU A 371 45.04 22.92 33.74
C LEU A 371 45.15 23.07 35.26
N THR A 372 44.80 22.04 36.05
CA THR A 372 44.96 22.09 37.51
C THR A 372 46.42 22.08 37.93
N LEU A 373 47.28 21.29 37.28
CA LEU A 373 48.73 21.30 37.54
C LEU A 373 49.36 22.67 37.22
N VAL A 374 48.96 23.29 36.10
CA VAL A 374 49.41 24.64 35.75
C VAL A 374 48.92 25.66 36.78
N LEU A 375 47.66 25.58 37.21
CA LEU A 375 47.13 26.48 38.23
C LEU A 375 47.86 26.33 39.57
N VAL A 376 48.11 25.09 40.01
CA VAL A 376 48.86 24.80 41.25
C VAL A 376 50.29 25.32 41.14
N ALA A 377 50.96 25.14 40.00
CA ALA A 377 52.29 25.69 39.78
C ALA A 377 52.27 27.23 39.86
N VAL A 378 51.35 27.90 39.17
CA VAL A 378 51.22 29.37 39.21
C VAL A 378 50.99 29.87 40.63
N VAL A 379 50.12 29.22 41.42
CA VAL A 379 49.87 29.59 42.82
C VAL A 379 51.06 29.29 43.73
N ALA A 380 51.82 28.23 43.48
CA ALA A 380 53.00 27.88 44.29
C ALA A 380 54.23 28.76 44.00
N PHE A 381 54.28 29.41 42.82
CA PHE A 381 55.36 30.30 42.39
C PHE A 381 55.00 31.80 42.43
N LEU A 382 53.79 32.13 42.89
CA LEU A 382 53.37 33.48 43.31
C LEU A 382 53.54 33.61 44.83
#